data_AF-A0A1E9JR59-F1
#
_entry.id   AF-A0A1E9JR59-F1
#
_cell.length_a   1.000
_cell.length_b   1.000
_cell.length_c   1.000
_cell.angle_alpha   90.00
_cell.angle_beta   90.00
_cell.angle_gamma   90.00
#
_symmetry.space_group_name_H-M   'P 1'
#
loop_
_entity.id
_entity.type
_entity.pdbx_description
1 polymer ?
#
loop_
_entity_poly.entity_id
_entity_poly.type
_entity_poly.pdbx_seq_one_letter_code
_entity_poly.pdbx_strand_id
1 'polypeptide(L)'
;MLEFWIKQIIMVTVYIGTLMFSILNFSTETSRVLAPILTTVFVWVMNNTFSKDYQTKNEKELKDYQGKIDKEMEDYKNEWNQKLEDYKNKLDAELETHKAKLSKYTLVTKLQYELEFKIYTEIYELIQLNFQTVAGMVNDIKSNRKRDNHLEIIKKYNETGASVLSNTLKNRPFYQEEIFNSILKIDGINKKICDIYVNFIKNSIITEDAEKLATDVGKRLINLSILIRKRIENMKIIEG
;
A
#
# COMPACT_ATOMS: atom_id res chain seq x y z
N MET A 1 -12.19 -58.79 -14.82
CA MET A 1 -11.19 -59.64 -15.52
C MET A 1 -11.65 -61.08 -15.65
N LEU A 2 -12.10 -61.72 -14.57
CA LEU A 2 -12.50 -63.13 -14.55
C LEU A 2 -13.66 -63.45 -15.51
N GLU A 3 -14.71 -62.64 -15.52
CA GLU A 3 -15.90 -62.85 -16.37
C GLU A 3 -15.61 -62.81 -17.88
N PHE A 4 -14.66 -61.96 -18.31
CA PHE A 4 -14.22 -61.91 -19.70
C PHE A 4 -13.57 -63.24 -20.09
N TRP A 5 -12.57 -63.69 -19.33
CA TRP A 5 -11.88 -64.96 -19.61
C TRP A 5 -12.81 -66.18 -19.55
N ILE A 6 -13.79 -66.19 -18.63
CA ILE A 6 -14.80 -67.25 -18.53
C ILE A 6 -15.63 -67.35 -19.82
N LYS A 7 -16.14 -66.23 -20.35
CA LYS A 7 -16.92 -66.24 -21.60
C LYS A 7 -16.14 -66.80 -22.79
N GLN A 8 -14.84 -66.51 -22.84
CA GLN A 8 -13.98 -66.94 -23.94
C GLN A 8 -13.64 -68.42 -23.87
N ILE A 9 -13.41 -68.95 -22.66
CA ILE A 9 -13.22 -70.38 -22.44
C ILE A 9 -14.49 -71.16 -22.83
N ILE A 10 -15.67 -70.64 -22.48
CA ILE A 10 -16.95 -71.27 -22.84
C ILE A 10 -17.10 -71.35 -24.37
N MET A 11 -16.83 -70.25 -25.11
CA MET A 11 -16.93 -70.24 -26.58
C MET A 11 -15.98 -71.24 -27.26
N VAL A 12 -14.72 -71.32 -26.80
CA VAL A 12 -13.75 -72.31 -27.30
C VAL A 12 -14.21 -73.74 -27.01
N THR A 13 -14.75 -73.98 -25.82
CA THR A 13 -15.24 -75.31 -25.41
C THR A 13 -16.43 -75.76 -26.25
N VAL A 14 -17.37 -74.85 -26.54
CA VAL A 14 -18.52 -75.12 -27.41
C VAL A 14 -18.05 -75.48 -28.82
N TYR A 15 -17.08 -74.74 -29.37
CA TYR A 15 -16.52 -75.03 -30.69
C TYR A 15 -15.86 -76.40 -30.79
N ILE A 16 -14.98 -76.74 -29.83
CA ILE A 16 -14.33 -78.06 -29.76
C ILE A 16 -15.39 -79.17 -29.70
N GLY A 17 -16.44 -78.98 -28.88
CA GLY A 17 -17.57 -79.91 -28.79
C GLY A 17 -18.30 -80.10 -30.12
N THR A 18 -18.65 -79.01 -30.82
CA THR A 18 -19.30 -79.10 -32.15
C THR A 18 -18.42 -79.74 -33.23
N LEU A 19 -17.12 -79.49 -33.18
CA LEU A 19 -16.17 -80.04 -34.15
C LEU A 19 -15.97 -81.54 -33.94
N MET A 20 -15.83 -81.98 -32.68
CA MET A 20 -15.81 -83.40 -32.30
C MET A 20 -17.11 -84.12 -32.68
N PHE A 21 -18.26 -83.50 -32.41
CA PHE A 21 -19.57 -84.04 -32.80
C PHE A 21 -19.68 -84.23 -34.31
N SER A 22 -19.19 -83.27 -35.11
CA SER A 22 -19.19 -83.37 -36.57
C SER A 22 -18.30 -84.51 -37.06
N ILE A 23 -17.09 -84.66 -36.51
CA ILE A 23 -16.15 -85.74 -36.88
C ILE A 23 -16.73 -87.12 -36.54
N LEU A 24 -17.41 -87.27 -35.40
CA LEU A 24 -17.91 -88.55 -34.91
C LEU A 24 -19.20 -89.02 -35.59
N ASN A 25 -20.03 -88.11 -36.12
CA ASN A 25 -21.36 -88.44 -36.63
C ASN A 25 -21.52 -88.35 -38.16
N PHE A 26 -20.56 -87.77 -38.88
CA PHE A 26 -20.61 -87.67 -40.34
C PHE A 26 -19.51 -88.50 -41.02
N SER A 27 -19.74 -88.87 -42.28
CA SER A 27 -18.76 -89.61 -43.07
C SER A 27 -17.48 -88.79 -43.26
N THR A 28 -16.34 -89.47 -43.43
CA THR A 28 -15.01 -88.85 -43.60
C THR A 28 -14.97 -87.80 -44.71
N GLU A 29 -15.64 -88.04 -45.83
CA GLU A 29 -15.79 -87.09 -46.94
C GLU A 29 -16.57 -85.83 -46.54
N THR A 30 -17.66 -86.00 -45.78
CA THR A 30 -18.50 -84.88 -45.33
C THR A 30 -17.78 -84.03 -44.26
N SER A 31 -17.09 -84.69 -43.32
CA SER A 31 -16.30 -84.03 -42.27
C SER A 31 -15.11 -83.24 -42.83
N ARG A 32 -14.51 -83.71 -43.94
CA ARG A 32 -13.44 -82.97 -44.66
C ARG A 32 -13.91 -81.63 -45.23
N VAL A 33 -15.18 -81.51 -45.60
CA VAL A 33 -15.77 -80.26 -46.12
C VAL A 33 -16.34 -79.39 -44.99
N LEU A 34 -16.98 -80.01 -43.98
CA LEU A 34 -17.60 -79.27 -42.87
C LEU A 34 -16.59 -78.67 -41.89
N ALA A 35 -15.49 -79.35 -41.57
CA ALA A 35 -14.52 -78.86 -40.60
C ALA A 35 -13.88 -77.50 -41.00
N PRO A 36 -13.43 -77.27 -42.25
CA PRO A 36 -12.93 -75.96 -42.68
C PRO A 36 -13.98 -74.85 -42.60
N ILE A 37 -15.24 -75.15 -42.95
CA ILE A 37 -16.35 -74.18 -42.90
C ILE A 37 -16.64 -73.79 -41.46
N LEU A 38 -16.80 -74.78 -40.57
CA LEU A 38 -17.01 -74.56 -39.13
C LEU A 38 -15.84 -73.79 -38.51
N THR A 39 -14.60 -74.10 -38.90
CA THR A 39 -13.41 -73.38 -38.46
C THR A 39 -13.43 -71.93 -38.91
N THR A 40 -13.79 -71.67 -40.16
CA THR A 40 -13.86 -70.31 -40.72
C THR A 40 -14.95 -69.48 -40.03
N VAL A 41 -16.14 -70.06 -39.83
CA VAL A 41 -17.24 -69.42 -39.11
C VAL A 41 -16.86 -69.15 -37.66
N PHE A 42 -16.22 -70.11 -36.99
CA PHE A 42 -15.75 -69.93 -35.61
C PHE A 42 -14.69 -68.83 -35.51
N VAL A 43 -13.68 -68.84 -36.37
CA VAL A 43 -12.64 -67.79 -36.41
C VAL A 43 -13.27 -66.43 -36.67
N TRP A 44 -14.26 -66.34 -37.56
CA TRP A 44 -14.97 -65.09 -37.81
C TRP A 44 -15.80 -64.62 -36.62
N VAL A 45 -16.59 -65.51 -36.00
CA VAL A 45 -17.39 -65.21 -34.81
C VAL A 45 -16.47 -64.75 -33.68
N MET A 46 -15.41 -65.51 -33.41
CA MET A 46 -14.42 -65.20 -32.38
C MET A 46 -13.77 -63.86 -32.66
N ASN A 47 -13.24 -63.63 -33.85
CA ASN A 47 -12.60 -62.36 -34.18
C ASN A 47 -13.55 -61.17 -33.96
N ASN A 48 -14.82 -61.30 -34.35
CA ASN A 48 -15.82 -60.25 -34.20
C ASN A 48 -16.27 -60.04 -32.73
N THR A 49 -16.51 -61.11 -31.97
CA THR A 49 -16.96 -61.03 -30.56
C THR A 49 -15.82 -60.60 -29.65
N PHE A 50 -14.63 -61.18 -29.80
CA PHE A 50 -13.44 -60.76 -29.06
C PHE A 50 -13.11 -59.30 -29.35
N SER A 51 -13.07 -58.90 -30.62
CA SER A 51 -12.74 -57.53 -30.98
C SER A 51 -13.70 -56.53 -30.34
N LYS A 52 -15.01 -56.81 -30.37
CA LYS A 52 -16.03 -55.96 -29.72
C LYS A 52 -15.91 -55.92 -28.20
N ASP A 53 -15.68 -57.07 -27.55
CA ASP A 53 -15.54 -57.10 -26.09
C ASP A 53 -14.27 -56.37 -25.64
N TYR A 54 -13.15 -56.50 -26.37
CA TYR A 54 -11.92 -55.75 -26.12
C TYR A 54 -12.11 -54.25 -26.36
N GLN A 55 -12.79 -53.84 -27.44
CA GLN A 55 -13.12 -52.44 -27.70
C GLN A 55 -13.96 -51.86 -26.57
N THR A 56 -15.03 -52.55 -26.17
CA THR A 56 -15.93 -52.12 -25.10
C THR A 56 -15.18 -51.97 -23.77
N LYS A 57 -14.28 -52.91 -23.46
CA LYS A 57 -13.44 -52.84 -22.27
C LYS A 57 -12.50 -51.63 -22.32
N ASN A 58 -11.80 -51.43 -23.43
CA ASN A 58 -10.87 -50.33 -23.60
C ASN A 58 -11.60 -48.98 -23.54
N GLU A 59 -12.78 -48.86 -24.13
CA GLU A 59 -13.62 -47.65 -24.04
C GLU A 59 -14.04 -47.34 -22.60
N LYS A 60 -14.37 -48.37 -21.81
CA LYS A 60 -14.71 -48.18 -20.39
C LYS A 60 -13.50 -47.71 -19.58
N GLU A 61 -12.36 -48.35 -19.75
CA GLU A 61 -11.12 -47.94 -19.07
C GLU A 61 -10.70 -46.53 -19.48
N LEU A 62 -10.81 -46.19 -20.77
CA LEU A 62 -10.54 -44.84 -21.28
C LEU A 62 -11.45 -43.80 -20.62
N LYS A 63 -12.75 -44.07 -20.50
CA LYS A 63 -13.70 -43.17 -19.81
C LYS A 63 -13.36 -42.98 -18.34
N ASP A 64 -12.98 -44.05 -17.65
CA ASP A 64 -12.56 -43.97 -16.25
C ASP A 64 -11.30 -43.12 -16.08
N TYR A 65 -10.31 -43.27 -16.98
CA TYR A 65 -9.10 -42.43 -16.98
C TYR A 65 -9.43 -40.96 -17.30
N GLN A 66 -10.28 -40.71 -18.30
CA GLN A 66 -10.73 -39.38 -18.66
C GLN A 66 -11.39 -38.69 -17.46
N GLY A 67 -12.30 -39.37 -16.77
CA GLY A 67 -12.99 -38.82 -15.59
C GLY A 67 -12.06 -38.52 -14.42
N LYS A 68 -10.98 -39.30 -14.23
CA LYS A 68 -9.95 -38.99 -13.22
C LYS A 68 -9.15 -37.74 -13.59
N ILE A 69 -8.74 -37.63 -14.86
CA ILE A 69 -8.01 -36.47 -15.36
C ILE A 69 -8.87 -35.20 -15.24
N ASP A 70 -10.14 -35.27 -15.63
CA ASP A 70 -11.08 -34.15 -15.54
C ASP A 70 -11.24 -33.68 -14.09
N LYS A 71 -11.32 -34.62 -13.14
CA LYS A 71 -11.40 -34.31 -11.72
C LYS A 71 -10.12 -33.65 -11.19
N GLU A 72 -8.95 -34.23 -11.49
CA GLU A 72 -7.66 -33.65 -11.08
C GLU A 72 -7.48 -32.25 -11.66
N MET A 73 -7.89 -32.04 -12.92
CA MET A 73 -7.82 -30.73 -13.58
C MET A 73 -8.72 -29.70 -12.89
N GLU A 74 -9.92 -30.08 -12.49
CA GLU A 74 -10.83 -29.19 -11.76
C GLU A 74 -10.31 -28.87 -10.36
N ASP A 75 -9.72 -29.85 -9.66
CA ASP A 75 -9.08 -29.65 -8.36
C ASP A 75 -7.91 -28.66 -8.48
N TYR A 76 -7.04 -28.81 -9.48
CA TYR A 76 -5.95 -27.87 -9.75
C TYR A 76 -6.44 -26.46 -10.08
N LYS A 77 -7.51 -26.35 -10.88
CA LYS A 77 -8.11 -25.08 -11.24
C LYS A 77 -8.67 -24.37 -10.01
N ASN A 78 -9.34 -25.09 -9.12
CA ASN A 78 -9.86 -24.56 -7.87
C ASN A 78 -8.73 -24.10 -6.94
N GLU A 79 -7.67 -24.89 -6.80
CA GLU A 79 -6.49 -24.52 -6.01
C GLU A 79 -5.83 -23.23 -6.54
N TRP A 80 -5.67 -23.12 -7.86
CA TRP A 80 -5.10 -21.92 -8.49
C TRP A 80 -6.00 -20.70 -8.34
N ASN A 81 -7.31 -20.85 -8.49
CA ASN A 81 -8.25 -19.76 -8.26
C ASN A 81 -8.19 -19.25 -6.81
N GLN A 82 -8.10 -20.17 -5.84
CA GLN A 82 -7.96 -19.80 -4.44
C GLN A 82 -6.64 -19.06 -4.18
N LYS A 83 -5.51 -19.57 -4.71
CA LYS A 83 -4.21 -18.89 -4.60
C LYS A 83 -4.23 -17.51 -5.23
N LEU A 84 -4.84 -17.36 -6.40
CA LEU A 84 -4.98 -16.08 -7.09
C LEU A 84 -5.76 -15.08 -6.23
N GLU A 85 -6.85 -15.51 -5.63
CA GLU A 85 -7.68 -14.66 -4.77
C GLU A 85 -6.94 -14.25 -3.49
N ASP A 86 -6.21 -15.18 -2.87
CA ASP A 86 -5.35 -14.88 -1.71
C ASP A 86 -4.27 -13.84 -2.05
N TYR A 87 -3.65 -13.94 -3.23
CA TYR A 87 -2.67 -12.95 -3.68
C TYR A 87 -3.30 -11.57 -3.92
N LYS A 88 -4.47 -11.51 -4.55
CA LYS A 88 -5.20 -10.24 -4.74
C LYS A 88 -5.52 -9.58 -3.41
N ASN A 89 -6.09 -10.34 -2.46
CA ASN A 89 -6.45 -9.83 -1.14
C ASN A 89 -5.23 -9.30 -0.37
N LYS A 90 -4.08 -9.98 -0.46
CA LYS A 90 -2.82 -9.49 0.12
C LYS A 90 -2.36 -8.19 -0.54
N LEU A 91 -2.39 -8.13 -1.87
CA LEU A 91 -1.99 -6.95 -2.61
C LEU A 91 -2.89 -5.74 -2.29
N ASP A 92 -4.20 -5.96 -2.20
CA ASP A 92 -5.16 -4.92 -1.82
C ASP A 92 -4.94 -4.44 -0.38
N ALA A 93 -4.67 -5.35 0.56
CA ALA A 93 -4.35 -4.99 1.94
C ALA A 93 -3.04 -4.19 2.05
N GLU A 94 -2.00 -4.57 1.30
CA GLU A 94 -0.74 -3.82 1.22
C GLU A 94 -0.96 -2.44 0.60
N LEU A 95 -1.74 -2.36 -0.49
CA LEU A 95 -2.08 -1.11 -1.17
C LEU A 95 -2.80 -0.15 -0.22
N GLU A 96 -3.82 -0.62 0.50
CA GLU A 96 -4.55 0.19 1.47
C GLU A 96 -3.66 0.63 2.64
N THR A 97 -2.75 -0.23 3.08
CA THR A 97 -1.74 0.13 4.08
C THR A 97 -0.82 1.25 3.58
N HIS A 98 -0.36 1.16 2.33
CA HIS A 98 0.46 2.19 1.70
C HIS A 98 -0.31 3.51 1.51
N LYS A 99 -1.56 3.46 1.05
CA LYS A 99 -2.44 4.65 0.94
C LYS A 99 -2.66 5.32 2.29
N ALA A 100 -2.97 4.55 3.33
CA ALA A 100 -3.17 5.05 4.69
C ALA A 100 -1.89 5.64 5.30
N LYS A 101 -0.72 5.14 4.91
CA LYS A 101 0.56 5.73 5.29
C LYS A 101 0.80 7.04 4.55
N LEU A 102 0.50 7.09 3.24
CA LEU A 102 0.70 8.26 2.39
C LEU A 102 -0.25 9.41 2.77
N SER A 103 -1.50 9.11 3.12
CA SER A 103 -2.52 10.10 3.50
C SER A 103 -2.18 10.89 4.76
N LYS A 104 -1.26 10.37 5.60
CA LYS A 104 -0.73 11.09 6.77
C LYS A 104 0.26 12.19 6.40
N TYR A 105 0.79 12.18 5.18
CA TYR A 105 1.77 13.15 4.72
C TYR A 105 1.16 14.16 3.75
N THR A 106 1.69 15.38 3.77
CA THR A 106 1.46 16.32 2.67
C THR A 106 2.44 15.99 1.56
N LEU A 107 1.93 15.52 0.43
CA LEU A 107 2.76 15.32 -0.76
C LEU A 107 3.11 16.69 -1.35
N VAL A 108 4.40 16.95 -1.51
CA VAL A 108 4.90 18.21 -2.06
C VAL A 108 5.99 17.92 -3.08
N THR A 109 6.12 18.80 -4.08
CA THR A 109 7.27 18.75 -4.99
C THR A 109 8.54 19.18 -4.23
N LYS A 110 9.71 18.77 -4.73
CA LYS A 110 10.99 19.24 -4.18
C LYS A 110 11.08 20.77 -4.16
N LEU A 111 10.61 21.43 -5.22
CA LEU A 111 10.58 22.89 -5.32
C LEU A 111 9.71 23.53 -4.22
N GLN A 112 8.54 22.96 -3.95
CA GLN A 112 7.66 23.45 -2.87
C GLN A 112 8.30 23.24 -1.50
N TYR A 113 8.92 22.07 -1.26
CA TYR A 113 9.62 21.80 0.00
C TYR A 113 10.73 22.83 0.26
N GLU A 114 11.61 23.06 -0.72
CA GLU A 114 12.72 24.00 -0.61
C GLU A 114 12.22 25.44 -0.39
N LEU A 115 11.14 25.83 -1.08
CA LEU A 115 10.52 27.14 -0.91
C LEU A 115 9.92 27.32 0.49
N GLU A 116 9.10 26.38 0.96
CA GLU A 116 8.50 26.44 2.30
C GLU A 116 9.58 26.40 3.39
N PHE A 117 10.59 25.54 3.27
CA PHE A 117 11.72 25.48 4.19
C PHE A 117 12.42 26.82 4.32
N LYS A 118 12.73 27.47 3.18
CA LYS A 118 13.35 28.80 3.17
C LYS A 118 12.47 29.85 3.83
N ILE A 119 11.17 29.91 3.50
CA ILE A 119 10.22 30.84 4.10
C ILE A 119 10.18 30.68 5.63
N TYR A 120 10.13 29.44 6.12
CA TYR A 120 10.09 29.15 7.55
C TYR A 120 11.39 29.52 8.27
N THR A 121 12.55 29.28 7.68
CA THR A 121 13.84 29.68 8.26
C THR A 121 13.96 31.21 8.31
N GLU A 122 13.65 31.90 7.22
CA GLU A 122 13.74 33.37 7.15
C GLU A 122 12.84 34.05 8.18
N ILE A 123 11.57 33.64 8.30
CA ILE A 123 10.66 34.27 9.27
C ILE A 123 11.09 33.99 10.71
N TYR A 124 11.60 32.79 10.98
CA TYR A 124 12.05 32.44 12.33
C TYR A 124 13.28 33.28 12.74
N GLU A 125 14.23 33.49 11.83
CA GLU A 125 15.39 34.38 12.04
C GLU A 125 14.95 35.83 12.30
N LEU A 126 14.02 36.36 11.51
CA LEU A 126 13.50 37.73 11.68
C LEU A 126 12.83 37.92 13.05
N ILE A 127 12.01 36.96 13.50
CA ILE A 127 11.35 37.04 14.81
C ILE A 127 12.38 36.93 15.93
N GLN A 128 13.40 36.05 15.80
CA GLN A 128 14.48 35.97 16.79
C GLN A 128 15.23 37.30 16.91
N LEU A 129 15.58 37.94 15.80
CA LEU A 129 16.27 39.22 15.80
C LEU A 129 15.42 40.33 16.44
N ASN A 130 14.12 40.36 16.14
CA ASN A 130 13.19 41.29 16.77
C ASN A 130 13.08 41.03 18.28
N PHE A 131 12.95 39.77 18.69
CA PHE A 131 12.86 39.38 20.10
C PHE A 131 14.14 39.71 20.89
N GLN A 132 15.33 39.55 20.31
CA GLN A 132 16.58 39.96 20.96
C GLN A 132 16.59 41.47 21.28
N THR A 133 16.06 42.28 20.36
CA THR A 133 15.94 43.72 20.57
C THR A 133 14.96 44.02 21.72
N VAL A 134 13.81 43.34 21.73
CA VAL A 134 12.80 43.43 22.80
C VAL A 134 13.35 42.97 24.16
N ALA A 135 14.09 41.88 24.22
CA ALA A 135 14.73 41.40 25.45
C ALA A 135 15.74 42.43 26.00
N GLY A 136 16.45 43.13 25.10
CA GLY A 136 17.31 44.26 25.47
C GLY A 136 16.53 45.41 26.12
N MET A 137 15.36 45.75 25.57
CA MET A 137 14.45 46.76 26.15
C MET A 137 13.96 46.36 27.54
N VAL A 138 13.57 45.09 27.72
CA VAL A 138 13.13 44.57 29.04
C VAL A 138 14.25 44.64 30.08
N ASN A 139 15.48 44.30 29.70
CA ASN A 139 16.63 44.42 30.61
C ASN A 139 16.88 45.87 31.03
N ASP A 140 16.74 46.81 30.10
CA ASP A 140 16.86 48.24 30.40
C ASP A 140 15.78 48.71 31.38
N ILE A 141 14.52 48.31 31.17
CA ILE A 141 13.40 48.58 32.10
C ILE A 141 13.71 48.00 33.49
N LYS A 142 14.10 46.73 33.56
CA LYS A 142 14.38 46.01 34.80
C LYS A 142 15.54 46.63 35.59
N SER A 143 16.59 47.04 34.90
CA SER A 143 17.74 47.71 35.51
C SER A 143 17.53 49.21 35.73
N ASN A 144 16.33 49.74 35.46
CA ASN A 144 16.01 51.17 35.49
C ASN A 144 17.05 52.02 34.70
N ARG A 145 17.54 51.48 33.58
CA ARG A 145 18.61 52.07 32.77
C ARG A 145 18.02 52.73 31.54
N LYS A 146 18.28 54.03 31.37
CA LYS A 146 18.01 54.76 30.13
C LYS A 146 19.29 54.86 29.32
N ARG A 147 19.31 54.26 28.13
CA ARG A 147 20.46 54.35 27.23
C ARG A 147 20.39 55.62 26.38
N ASP A 148 21.55 56.22 26.12
CA ASP A 148 21.65 57.38 25.23
C ASP A 148 21.21 57.02 23.80
N ASN A 149 21.43 55.77 23.38
CA ASN A 149 21.05 55.26 22.05
C ASN A 149 19.65 54.62 21.99
N HIS A 150 18.72 54.94 22.91
CA HIS A 150 17.37 54.37 22.93
C HIS A 150 16.60 54.58 21.60
N LEU A 151 16.81 55.70 20.90
CA LEU A 151 16.20 55.97 19.60
C LEU A 151 16.64 54.96 18.52
N GLU A 152 17.92 54.57 18.54
CA GLU A 152 18.46 53.56 17.62
C GLU A 152 17.88 52.17 17.91
N ILE A 153 17.70 51.83 19.20
CA ILE A 153 17.06 50.59 19.63
C ILE A 153 15.61 50.52 19.15
N ILE A 154 14.84 51.61 19.31
CA ILE A 154 13.45 51.71 18.83
C ILE A 154 13.40 51.61 17.30
N LYS A 155 14.31 52.28 16.60
CA LYS A 155 14.42 52.21 15.13
C LYS A 155 14.66 50.76 14.68
N LYS A 156 15.65 50.08 15.27
CA LYS A 156 15.95 48.67 14.99
C LYS A 156 14.75 47.76 15.25
N TYR A 157 14.04 47.96 16.34
CA TYR A 157 12.81 47.22 16.64
C TYR A 157 11.76 47.43 15.53
N ASN A 158 11.51 48.67 15.11
CA ASN A 158 10.52 48.97 14.08
C ASN A 158 10.90 48.37 12.71
N GLU A 159 12.16 48.47 12.31
CA GLU A 159 12.65 47.90 11.04
C GLU A 159 12.53 46.37 11.02
N THR A 160 12.91 45.72 12.11
CA THR A 160 12.81 44.26 12.23
C THR A 160 11.35 43.80 12.34
N GLY A 161 10.50 44.51 13.09
CA GLY A 161 9.07 44.22 13.19
C GLY A 161 8.34 44.40 11.85
N ALA A 162 8.64 45.47 11.11
CA ALA A 162 8.12 45.65 9.75
C ALA A 162 8.55 44.53 8.81
N SER A 163 9.79 44.04 8.95
CA SER A 163 10.30 42.91 8.18
C SER A 163 9.57 41.60 8.52
N VAL A 164 9.32 41.34 9.80
CA VAL A 164 8.50 40.20 10.27
C VAL A 164 7.11 40.27 9.64
N LEU A 165 6.42 41.39 9.76
CA LEU A 165 5.06 41.56 9.22
C LEU A 165 5.02 41.42 7.69
N SER A 166 5.95 42.08 6.99
CA SER A 166 6.05 42.02 5.52
C SER A 166 6.28 40.61 5.02
N ASN A 167 7.24 39.88 5.60
CA ASN A 167 7.51 38.48 5.25
C ASN A 167 6.29 37.59 5.55
N THR A 168 5.66 37.79 6.72
CA THR A 168 4.47 37.05 7.14
C THR A 168 3.29 37.21 6.16
N LEU A 169 3.03 38.44 5.70
CA LEU A 169 1.93 38.72 4.78
C LEU A 169 2.26 38.28 3.34
N LYS A 170 3.48 38.53 2.87
CA LYS A 170 3.94 38.14 1.53
C LYS A 170 3.83 36.62 1.33
N ASN A 171 4.18 35.86 2.36
CA ASN A 171 4.20 34.40 2.31
C ASN A 171 2.94 33.75 2.89
N ARG A 172 1.84 34.50 3.08
CA ARG A 172 0.60 34.00 3.66
C ARG A 172 0.10 32.67 3.09
N PRO A 173 0.10 32.44 1.76
CA PRO A 173 -0.36 31.18 1.19
C PRO A 173 0.41 29.93 1.65
N PHE A 174 1.64 30.10 2.14
CA PHE A 174 2.52 29.00 2.57
C PHE A 174 2.42 28.71 4.06
N TYR A 175 1.87 29.64 4.86
CA TYR A 175 1.71 29.43 6.29
C TYR A 175 0.45 28.64 6.63
N GLN A 176 0.64 27.55 7.36
CA GLN A 176 -0.47 26.94 8.09
C GLN A 176 -1.06 27.94 9.10
N GLU A 177 -2.38 27.85 9.31
CA GLU A 177 -3.14 28.78 10.13
C GLU A 177 -2.57 28.95 11.54
N GLU A 178 -2.15 27.85 12.17
CA GLU A 178 -1.57 27.86 13.51
C GLU A 178 -0.22 28.60 13.55
N ILE A 179 0.63 28.41 12.54
CA ILE A 179 1.92 29.07 12.42
C ILE A 179 1.70 30.58 12.21
N PHE A 180 0.85 30.94 11.27
CA PHE A 180 0.50 32.34 10.98
C PHE A 180 0.00 33.06 12.23
N ASN A 181 -0.97 32.48 12.93
CA ASN A 181 -1.53 33.06 14.15
C ASN A 181 -0.52 33.13 15.30
N SER A 182 0.43 32.18 15.38
CA SER A 182 1.51 32.22 16.36
C SER A 182 2.45 33.39 16.12
N ILE A 183 2.83 33.64 14.85
CA ILE A 183 3.68 34.76 14.45
C ILE A 183 3.02 36.10 14.82
N LEU A 184 1.74 36.29 14.46
CA LEU A 184 1.00 37.53 14.77
C LEU A 184 0.88 37.78 16.28
N LYS A 185 0.69 36.72 17.08
CA LYS A 185 0.64 36.85 18.54
C LYS A 185 1.98 37.30 19.11
N ILE A 186 3.09 36.74 18.62
CA ILE A 186 4.44 37.12 19.03
C ILE A 186 4.69 38.60 18.71
N ASP A 187 4.42 39.00 17.46
CA ASP A 187 4.59 40.39 17.01
C ASP A 187 3.76 41.37 17.84
N GLY A 188 2.49 41.02 18.11
CA GLY A 188 1.61 41.83 18.94
C GLY A 188 2.09 42.01 20.39
N ILE A 189 2.67 40.99 21.01
CA ILE A 189 3.25 41.11 22.36
C ILE A 189 4.54 41.93 22.34
N ASN A 190 5.40 41.69 21.36
CA ASN A 190 6.63 42.47 21.18
C ASN A 190 6.33 43.97 21.03
N LYS A 191 5.25 44.32 20.31
CA LYS A 191 4.78 45.70 20.19
C LYS A 191 4.39 46.29 21.53
N LYS A 192 3.62 45.57 22.34
CA LYS A 192 3.26 46.02 23.69
C LYS A 192 4.51 46.28 24.55
N ILE A 193 5.51 45.41 24.46
CA ILE A 193 6.77 45.60 25.19
C ILE A 193 7.50 46.86 24.71
N CYS A 194 7.55 47.11 23.40
CA CYS A 194 8.12 48.34 22.87
C CYS A 194 7.36 49.59 23.36
N ASP A 195 6.03 49.55 23.40
CA ASP A 195 5.21 50.66 23.90
C ASP A 195 5.51 50.95 25.38
N ILE A 196 5.67 49.90 26.21
CA ILE A 196 6.12 50.03 27.60
C ILE A 196 7.51 50.66 27.67
N TYR A 197 8.45 50.20 26.83
CA TYR A 197 9.81 50.75 26.77
C TYR A 197 9.82 52.24 26.42
N VAL A 198 9.03 52.66 25.43
CA VAL A 198 8.91 54.07 25.02
C VAL A 198 8.35 54.92 26.18
N ASN A 199 7.34 54.42 26.89
CA ASN A 199 6.78 55.10 28.06
C ASN A 199 7.77 55.18 29.22
N PHE A 200 8.53 54.12 29.47
CA PHE A 200 9.59 54.09 30.46
C PHE A 200 10.69 55.12 30.16
N ILE A 201 11.14 55.21 28.92
CA ILE A 201 12.16 56.20 28.52
C ILE A 201 11.64 57.63 28.75
N LYS A 202 10.42 57.94 28.30
CA LYS A 202 9.85 59.29 28.39
C LYS A 202 9.49 59.70 29.82
N ASN A 203 8.80 58.83 30.55
CA ASN A 203 8.12 59.19 31.79
C ASN A 203 8.63 58.44 33.03
N SER A 204 9.54 57.48 32.87
CA SER A 204 9.96 56.53 33.93
C SER A 204 8.80 55.73 34.54
N ILE A 205 7.68 55.61 33.81
CA ILE A 205 6.50 54.87 34.25
C ILE A 205 6.53 53.48 33.61
N ILE A 206 6.36 52.44 34.45
CA ILE A 206 6.20 51.05 34.01
C ILE A 206 4.74 50.69 34.24
N THR A 207 4.00 50.45 33.17
CA THR A 207 2.54 50.24 33.21
C THR A 207 2.14 48.78 33.28
N GLU A 208 3.01 47.88 32.85
CA GLU A 208 2.79 46.43 32.84
C GLU A 208 4.11 45.68 33.07
N ASP A 209 4.01 44.42 33.47
CA ASP A 209 5.17 43.54 33.69
C ASP A 209 5.78 43.08 32.36
N ALA A 210 6.72 43.90 31.86
CA ALA A 210 7.46 43.63 30.63
C ALA A 210 8.28 42.32 30.69
N GLU A 211 8.72 41.88 31.87
CA GLU A 211 9.46 40.63 32.06
C GLU A 211 8.55 39.42 31.86
N LYS A 212 7.33 39.48 32.42
CA LYS A 212 6.30 38.46 32.18
C LYS A 212 5.91 38.37 30.70
N LEU A 213 5.76 39.50 30.03
CA LEU A 213 5.45 39.54 28.60
C LEU A 213 6.59 38.93 27.75
N ALA A 214 7.84 39.29 28.01
CA ALA A 214 8.99 38.72 27.30
C ALA A 214 9.13 37.20 27.56
N THR A 215 8.83 36.75 28.78
CA THR A 215 8.78 35.32 29.11
C THR A 215 7.69 34.60 28.31
N ASP A 216 6.51 35.20 28.12
CA ASP A 216 5.46 34.63 27.28
C ASP A 216 5.90 34.54 25.81
N VAL A 217 6.57 35.58 25.28
CA VAL A 217 7.13 35.54 23.93
C VAL A 217 8.16 34.43 23.78
N GLY A 218 9.06 34.24 24.75
CA GLY A 218 10.05 33.16 24.73
C GLY A 218 9.39 31.77 24.64
N LYS A 219 8.32 31.53 25.40
CA LYS A 219 7.54 30.28 25.31
C LYS A 219 6.88 30.11 23.94
N ARG A 220 6.31 31.19 23.39
CA ARG A 220 5.66 31.17 22.07
C ARG A 220 6.64 30.93 20.94
N LEU A 221 7.86 31.46 21.03
CA LEU A 221 8.95 31.21 20.08
C LEU A 221 9.35 29.73 20.04
N ILE A 222 9.38 29.06 21.19
CA ILE A 222 9.60 27.61 21.27
C ILE A 222 8.43 26.86 20.63
N ASN A 223 7.19 27.24 20.93
CA ASN A 223 6.03 26.60 20.32
C ASN A 223 5.98 26.80 18.81
N LEU A 224 6.35 28.00 18.32
CA LEU A 224 6.46 28.29 16.89
C LEU A 224 7.47 27.37 16.20
N SER A 225 8.64 27.14 16.80
CA SER A 225 9.65 26.23 16.21
C SER A 225 9.16 24.79 16.16
N ILE A 226 8.38 24.34 17.15
CA ILE A 226 7.72 23.02 17.15
C ILE A 226 6.69 22.92 16.02
N LEU A 227 5.85 23.94 15.83
CA LEU A 227 4.85 23.97 14.75
C LEU A 227 5.52 23.92 13.38
N ILE A 228 6.57 24.73 13.16
CA ILE A 228 7.35 24.74 11.93
C ILE A 228 7.98 23.38 11.67
N ARG A 229 8.62 22.78 12.69
CA ARG A 229 9.23 21.45 12.57
C ARG A 229 8.20 20.39 12.16
N LYS A 230 7.04 20.35 12.84
CA LYS A 230 5.95 19.42 12.51
C LYS A 230 5.47 19.59 11.07
N ARG A 231 5.36 20.83 10.59
CA ARG A 231 4.99 21.11 9.19
C ARG A 231 6.01 20.51 8.22
N ILE A 232 7.31 20.74 8.46
CA ILE A 232 8.39 20.23 7.60
C ILE A 232 8.48 18.70 7.65
N GLU A 233 8.38 18.08 8.82
CA GLU A 233 8.43 16.62 8.99
C GLU A 233 7.26 15.89 8.31
N ASN A 234 6.10 16.55 8.23
CA ASN A 234 4.91 16.00 7.57
C ASN A 234 4.95 16.13 6.04
N MET A 235 5.94 16.81 5.47
CA MET A 235 6.11 16.88 4.01
C MET A 235 6.82 15.64 3.49
N LYS A 236 6.21 14.97 2.50
CA LYS A 236 6.84 13.92 1.70
C LYS A 236 7.11 14.45 0.31
N ILE A 237 8.39 14.47 -0.08
CA ILE A 237 8.80 14.84 -1.43
C ILE A 237 8.35 13.74 -2.39
N ILE A 238 7.60 14.11 -3.41
CA ILE A 238 7.34 13.25 -4.56
C ILE A 238 8.39 13.56 -5.64
N GLU A 239 9.16 12.54 -6.02
CA GLU A 239 10.01 12.60 -7.22
C GLU A 239 9.07 12.40 -8.42
N GLY A 240 9.05 13.40 -9.31
CA GLY A 240 8.30 13.35 -10.56
C GLY A 240 9.09 12.64 -11.65
#